data_AF-A0A847NJ23-F1
#
_entry.id   AF-A0A847NJ23-F1
#
_cell.length_a   1.000
_cell.length_b   1.000
_cell.length_c   1.000
_cell.angle_alpha   90.00
_cell.angle_beta   90.00
_cell.angle_gamma   90.00
#
_symmetry.space_group_name_H-M   'P 1'
#
loop_
_entity.id
_entity.type
_entity.pdbx_description
1 polymer ?
#
loop_
_entity_poly.entity_id
_entity_poly.type
_entity_poly.pdbx_seq_one_letter_code
_entity_poly.pdbx_strand_id
1 'polypeptide(L)'
;MKKKFLMWIALIVLVATPQVAQAMHIMEGFLPLKWAIVWSVLTLPFLVIGLKKVGKGLREGQDHKMMLGLVGGFVFVLSALKIPSVTGSCSHPTGVGLGAILFGPMTMTVIGTIVLLFQALLLAHGGITTLGANAFSMAVVGPFVSFGIYKLLSKGGKNKGFTVFLAASLGDLATYIVTSIQLSLAFPDTTGGIIVSFTKFLSVFAVTQLPLAIVEGIVTVMVFNLIQEYRKEGVIKLEESI
;
A
#
# COMPACT_ATOMS: atom_id res chain seq x y z
N MET A 1 5.68 35.90 27.95
CA MET A 1 4.29 35.47 27.64
C MET A 1 3.99 35.50 26.14
N LYS A 2 4.29 36.59 25.42
CA LYS A 2 4.04 36.72 23.95
C LYS A 2 4.65 35.61 23.09
N LYS A 3 5.89 35.16 23.35
CA LYS A 3 6.53 34.07 22.59
C LYS A 3 5.84 32.71 22.76
N LYS A 4 5.43 32.35 23.98
CA LYS A 4 4.68 31.11 24.25
C LYS A 4 3.30 31.16 23.61
N PHE A 5 2.64 32.32 23.66
CA PHE A 5 1.34 32.53 23.01
C PHE A 5 1.42 32.47 21.47
N LEU A 6 2.44 33.08 20.87
CA LEU A 6 2.72 32.93 19.42
C LEU A 6 3.04 31.49 19.05
N MET A 7 3.74 30.75 19.91
CA MET A 7 4.03 29.33 19.69
C MET A 7 2.75 28.49 19.74
N TRP A 8 1.84 28.78 20.68
CA TRP A 8 0.52 28.13 20.74
C TRP A 8 -0.37 28.49 19.55
N ILE A 9 -0.35 29.74 19.09
CA ILE A 9 -1.05 30.14 17.85
C ILE A 9 -0.46 29.42 16.64
N ALA A 10 0.86 29.35 16.52
CA ALA A 10 1.52 28.61 15.44
C ALA A 10 1.16 27.12 15.48
N LEU A 11 1.09 26.52 16.67
CA LEU A 11 0.66 25.13 16.86
C LEU A 11 -0.82 24.93 16.47
N ILE A 12 -1.69 25.86 16.85
CA ILE A 12 -3.12 25.84 16.51
C ILE A 12 -3.31 26.04 15.00
N VAL A 13 -2.56 26.94 14.37
CA VAL A 13 -2.60 27.15 12.91
C VAL A 13 -2.05 25.92 12.16
N LEU A 14 -1.03 25.25 12.69
CA LEU A 14 -0.51 23.99 12.13
C LEU A 14 -1.53 22.84 12.21
N VAL A 15 -2.35 22.81 13.27
CA VAL A 15 -3.38 21.78 13.50
C VAL A 15 -4.71 22.13 12.79
N ALA A 16 -5.05 23.42 12.69
CA ALA A 16 -6.31 23.90 12.14
C ALA A 16 -6.24 24.26 10.64
N THR A 17 -5.05 24.27 10.05
CA THR A 17 -4.96 24.29 8.58
C THR A 17 -5.51 22.96 8.06
N PRO A 18 -6.47 22.98 7.11
CA PRO A 18 -6.90 21.75 6.47
C PRO A 18 -5.68 21.14 5.79
N GLN A 19 -5.12 20.11 6.43
CA GLN A 19 -4.00 19.39 5.86
C GLN A 19 -4.54 18.76 4.59
N VAL A 20 -3.99 19.20 3.45
CA VAL A 20 -4.18 18.54 2.15
C VAL A 20 -4.09 17.04 2.43
N ALA A 21 -5.19 16.33 2.14
CA ALA A 21 -5.41 14.95 2.51
C ALA A 21 -4.07 14.20 2.43
N GLN A 22 -3.61 13.70 3.58
CA GLN A 22 -2.37 12.93 3.71
C GLN A 22 -2.56 11.58 3.00
N ALA A 23 -2.66 11.65 1.68
CA ALA A 23 -2.94 10.54 0.81
C ALA A 23 -1.64 9.79 0.60
N MET A 24 -1.67 8.49 0.88
CA MET A 24 -0.63 7.54 0.51
C MET A 24 -0.37 7.54 -1.01
N HIS A 25 -1.37 7.92 -1.80
CA HIS A 25 -1.34 7.97 -3.26
C HIS A 25 -0.92 9.36 -3.75
N ILE A 26 -0.03 9.37 -4.74
CA ILE A 26 0.31 10.57 -5.48
C ILE A 26 -0.93 11.04 -6.24
N MET A 27 -1.37 12.27 -5.97
CA MET A 27 -2.59 12.84 -6.56
C MET A 27 -2.47 13.08 -8.08
N GLU A 28 -3.60 13.09 -8.76
CA GLU A 28 -3.71 13.42 -10.17
C GLU A 28 -2.99 14.72 -10.53
N GLY A 29 -2.21 14.71 -11.62
CA GLY A 29 -1.50 15.89 -12.10
C GLY A 29 -0.33 16.36 -11.22
N PHE A 30 -0.03 15.68 -10.11
CA PHE A 30 1.10 16.07 -9.24
C PHE A 30 2.44 15.80 -9.90
N LEU A 31 2.62 14.63 -10.53
CA LEU A 31 3.89 14.30 -11.17
C LEU A 31 4.04 14.99 -12.52
N PRO A 32 5.22 15.57 -12.84
CA PRO A 32 5.53 15.99 -14.20
C PRO A 32 5.41 14.83 -15.18
N LEU A 33 4.95 15.11 -16.40
CA LEU A 33 4.67 14.09 -17.43
C LEU A 33 5.83 13.10 -17.64
N LYS A 34 7.08 13.60 -17.63
CA LYS A 34 8.27 12.78 -17.73
C LYS A 34 8.31 11.69 -16.65
N TRP A 35 8.05 12.03 -15.40
CA TRP A 35 8.09 11.09 -14.29
C TRP A 35 6.89 10.15 -14.29
N ALA A 36 5.70 10.64 -14.65
CA ALA A 36 4.52 9.80 -14.85
C ALA A 36 4.78 8.66 -15.88
N ILE A 37 5.41 9.01 -17.01
CA ILE A 37 5.79 8.03 -18.05
C ILE A 37 6.84 7.06 -17.52
N VAL A 38 7.92 7.56 -16.89
CA VAL A 38 9.00 6.70 -16.36
C VAL A 38 8.45 5.64 -15.41
N TRP A 39 7.63 6.03 -14.44
CA TRP A 39 7.06 5.08 -13.48
C TRP A 39 6.06 4.12 -14.13
N SER A 40 5.28 4.58 -15.12
CA SER A 40 4.39 3.69 -15.88
C SER A 40 5.19 2.62 -16.64
N VAL A 41 6.30 2.99 -17.27
CA VAL A 41 7.20 2.05 -17.97
C VAL A 41 7.85 1.07 -16.99
N LEU A 42 8.26 1.52 -15.80
CA LEU A 42 8.85 0.64 -14.78
C LEU A 42 7.85 -0.36 -14.20
N THR A 43 6.57 0.02 -14.08
CA THR A 43 5.50 -0.87 -13.60
C THR A 43 5.09 -1.90 -14.64
N LEU A 44 5.18 -1.55 -15.93
CA LEU A 44 4.64 -2.35 -17.03
C LEU A 44 5.12 -3.81 -17.07
N PRO A 45 6.41 -4.15 -16.88
CA PRO A 45 6.88 -5.53 -16.89
C PRO A 45 6.19 -6.39 -15.82
N PHE A 46 6.04 -5.88 -14.60
CA PHE A 46 5.39 -6.58 -13.50
C PHE A 46 3.91 -6.79 -13.79
N LEU A 47 3.25 -5.78 -14.34
CA LEU A 47 1.84 -5.87 -14.73
C LEU A 47 1.64 -6.89 -15.84
N VAL A 48 2.49 -6.90 -16.87
CA VAL A 48 2.40 -7.86 -17.99
C VAL A 48 2.64 -9.30 -17.51
N ILE A 49 3.65 -9.52 -16.66
CA ILE A 49 3.92 -10.85 -16.09
C ILE A 49 2.76 -11.28 -15.18
N GLY A 50 2.26 -10.37 -14.34
CA GLY A 50 1.10 -10.60 -13.49
C GLY A 50 -0.14 -10.98 -14.29
N LEU A 51 -0.45 -10.24 -15.36
CA LEU A 51 -1.58 -10.51 -16.26
C LEU A 51 -1.48 -11.88 -16.93
N LYS A 52 -0.27 -12.29 -17.35
CA LYS A 52 -0.06 -13.65 -17.89
C LYS A 52 -0.31 -14.72 -16.84
N LYS A 53 0.16 -14.52 -15.61
CA LYS A 53 -0.04 -15.47 -14.50
C LYS A 53 -1.52 -15.58 -14.14
N VAL A 54 -2.20 -14.45 -13.95
CA VAL A 54 -3.64 -14.38 -13.70
C VAL A 54 -4.42 -15.01 -14.86
N GLY A 55 -4.08 -14.67 -16.10
CA GLY A 55 -4.72 -15.21 -17.30
C GLY A 55 -4.59 -16.73 -17.44
N LYS A 56 -3.47 -17.33 -16.98
CA LYS A 56 -3.32 -18.78 -16.90
C LYS A 56 -4.29 -19.39 -15.88
N GLY A 57 -4.36 -18.82 -14.67
CA GLY A 57 -5.30 -19.28 -13.63
C GLY A 57 -6.77 -19.13 -14.04
N LEU A 58 -7.13 -18.09 -14.80
CA LEU A 58 -8.48 -17.92 -15.35
C LEU A 58 -8.87 -18.99 -16.38
N ARG A 59 -7.90 -19.71 -16.97
CA ARG A 59 -8.14 -20.81 -17.92
C ARG A 59 -8.24 -22.18 -17.23
N GLU A 60 -7.83 -22.26 -15.96
CA GLU A 60 -7.78 -23.52 -15.19
C GLU A 60 -9.15 -23.87 -14.55
N GLY A 61 -10.09 -22.92 -14.40
CA GLY A 61 -11.47 -23.21 -13.96
C GLY A 61 -12.33 -21.97 -13.65
N GLN A 62 -13.65 -22.13 -13.46
CA GLN A 62 -14.56 -21.02 -13.06
C GLN A 62 -14.29 -20.53 -11.63
N ASP A 63 -13.92 -21.43 -10.73
CA ASP A 63 -13.67 -21.12 -9.31
C ASP A 63 -12.53 -20.11 -9.12
N HIS A 64 -11.49 -20.19 -9.95
CA HIS A 64 -10.38 -19.24 -9.95
C HIS A 64 -10.81 -17.82 -10.34
N LYS A 65 -11.77 -17.68 -11.27
CA LYS A 65 -12.30 -16.37 -11.68
C LYS A 65 -13.09 -15.73 -10.54
N MET A 66 -13.95 -16.52 -9.89
CA MET A 66 -14.72 -16.07 -8.73
C MET A 66 -13.80 -15.66 -7.59
N MET A 67 -12.77 -16.44 -7.29
CA MET A 67 -11.82 -16.13 -6.23
C MET A 67 -11.07 -14.82 -6.51
N LEU A 68 -10.55 -14.61 -7.72
CA LEU A 68 -9.87 -13.36 -8.08
C LEU A 68 -10.79 -12.14 -7.98
N GLY A 69 -12.05 -12.27 -8.41
CA GLY A 69 -13.05 -11.20 -8.26
C GLY A 69 -13.36 -10.89 -6.80
N LEU A 70 -13.54 -11.91 -5.97
CA LEU A 70 -13.83 -11.77 -4.55
C LEU A 70 -12.65 -11.12 -3.81
N VAL A 71 -11.43 -11.49 -4.16
CA VAL A 71 -10.21 -10.88 -3.61
C VAL A 71 -10.08 -9.42 -4.03
N GLY A 72 -10.31 -9.10 -5.30
CA GLY A 72 -10.27 -7.71 -5.77
C GLY A 72 -11.33 -6.86 -5.08
N GLY A 73 -12.56 -7.37 -4.95
CA GLY A 73 -13.63 -6.71 -4.21
C GLY A 73 -13.29 -6.53 -2.73
N PHE A 74 -12.74 -7.56 -2.08
CA PHE A 74 -12.33 -7.50 -0.68
C PHE A 74 -11.22 -6.47 -0.45
N VAL A 75 -10.15 -6.49 -1.26
CA VAL A 75 -9.06 -5.52 -1.16
C VAL A 75 -9.56 -4.10 -1.40
N PHE A 76 -10.43 -3.90 -2.41
CA PHE A 76 -11.04 -2.60 -2.66
C PHE A 76 -11.88 -2.11 -1.47
N VAL A 77 -12.77 -2.95 -0.94
CA VAL A 77 -13.63 -2.61 0.21
C VAL A 77 -12.80 -2.34 1.45
N LEU A 78 -11.80 -3.18 1.75
CA LEU A 78 -10.86 -2.93 2.85
C LEU A 78 -10.20 -1.56 2.70
N SER A 79 -9.71 -1.24 1.51
CA SER A 79 -9.09 0.06 1.21
C SER A 79 -10.05 1.25 1.24
N ALA A 80 -11.36 1.01 1.31
CA ALA A 80 -12.37 2.05 1.49
C ALA A 80 -12.77 2.23 2.97
N LEU A 81 -12.39 1.32 3.87
CA LEU A 81 -12.68 1.43 5.30
C LEU A 81 -11.80 2.51 5.94
N LYS A 82 -12.44 3.50 6.55
CA LYS A 82 -11.76 4.56 7.30
C LYS A 82 -11.38 4.03 8.67
N ILE A 83 -10.08 3.93 8.93
CA ILE A 83 -9.54 3.62 10.25
C ILE A 83 -9.08 4.95 10.87
N PRO A 84 -9.50 5.29 12.10
CA PRO A 84 -9.01 6.48 12.78
C PRO A 84 -7.50 6.37 12.96
N SER A 85 -6.75 7.33 12.39
CA SER A 85 -5.31 7.40 12.62
C SER A 85 -5.01 8.09 13.95
N VAL A 86 -3.88 7.71 14.57
CA VAL A 86 -3.41 8.26 15.85
C VAL A 86 -3.16 9.78 15.77
N THR A 87 -3.02 10.34 14.56
CA THR A 87 -2.70 11.76 14.32
C THR A 87 -3.90 12.58 13.84
N GLY A 88 -5.14 12.06 13.94
CA GLY A 88 -6.35 12.81 13.55
C GLY A 88 -6.63 12.88 12.04
N SER A 89 -5.87 12.15 11.22
CA SER A 89 -6.17 11.93 9.80
C SER A 89 -7.11 10.74 9.61
N CYS A 90 -7.83 10.69 8.48
CA CYS A 90 -8.50 9.47 8.02
C CYS A 90 -7.53 8.67 7.16
N SER A 91 -7.14 7.49 7.63
CA SER A 91 -6.33 6.54 6.88
C SER A 91 -7.19 5.36 6.45
N HIS A 92 -6.75 4.66 5.41
CA HIS A 92 -7.36 3.40 4.98
C HIS A 92 -6.29 2.31 4.94
N PRO A 93 -6.63 1.06 5.28
CA PRO A 93 -5.70 -0.05 5.17
C PRO A 93 -5.53 -0.42 3.70
N THR A 94 -4.29 -0.59 3.24
CA THR A 94 -4.05 -0.92 1.83
C THR A 94 -4.36 -2.38 1.50
N GLY A 95 -4.32 -3.27 2.49
CA GLY A 95 -4.54 -4.70 2.31
C GLY A 95 -3.45 -5.38 1.47
N VAL A 96 -2.36 -4.66 1.17
CA VAL A 96 -1.27 -5.07 0.29
C VAL A 96 -0.51 -6.25 0.88
N GLY A 97 -0.15 -6.16 2.16
CA GLY A 97 0.58 -7.22 2.86
C GLY A 97 -0.21 -8.51 2.96
N LEU A 98 -1.47 -8.42 3.40
CA LEU A 98 -2.37 -9.57 3.50
C LEU A 98 -2.61 -10.22 2.13
N GLY A 99 -2.93 -9.42 1.12
CA GLY A 99 -3.15 -9.91 -0.24
C GLY A 99 -1.91 -10.59 -0.82
N ALA A 100 -0.72 -10.05 -0.56
CA ALA A 100 0.53 -10.64 -1.02
C ALA A 100 0.82 -11.99 -0.37
N ILE A 101 0.53 -12.14 0.93
CA ILE A 101 0.68 -13.40 1.67
C ILE A 101 -0.29 -14.46 1.15
N LEU A 102 -1.53 -14.08 0.83
CA LEU A 102 -2.58 -15.01 0.43
C LEU A 102 -2.55 -15.37 -1.07
N PHE A 103 -2.23 -14.43 -1.96
CA PHE A 103 -2.37 -14.61 -3.41
C PHE A 103 -1.04 -14.50 -4.18
N GLY A 104 0.02 -14.15 -3.46
CA GLY A 104 1.35 -13.93 -4.02
C GLY A 104 1.49 -12.55 -4.69
N PRO A 105 2.74 -12.06 -4.82
CA PRO A 105 3.02 -10.69 -5.22
C PRO A 105 2.62 -10.39 -6.68
N MET A 106 2.81 -11.35 -7.60
CA MET A 106 2.48 -11.16 -9.02
C MET A 106 0.97 -11.00 -9.27
N THR A 107 0.15 -11.75 -8.53
CA THR A 107 -1.32 -11.64 -8.59
C THR A 107 -1.74 -10.28 -8.03
N MET A 108 -1.15 -9.88 -6.91
CA MET A 108 -1.40 -8.59 -6.28
C MET A 108 -0.95 -7.40 -7.12
N THR A 109 0.02 -7.54 -8.02
CA THR A 109 0.32 -6.48 -8.98
C THR A 109 -0.86 -6.17 -9.88
N VAL A 110 -1.58 -7.19 -10.36
CA VAL A 110 -2.77 -6.98 -11.19
C VAL A 110 -3.92 -6.46 -10.36
N ILE A 111 -4.25 -7.15 -9.26
CA ILE A 111 -5.38 -6.79 -8.39
C ILE A 111 -5.18 -5.39 -7.81
N GLY A 112 -4.00 -5.10 -7.28
CA GLY A 112 -3.65 -3.79 -6.73
C GLY A 112 -3.73 -2.67 -7.76
N THR A 113 -3.30 -2.91 -9.01
CA THR A 113 -3.45 -1.91 -10.08
C THR A 113 -4.91 -1.64 -10.41
N ILE A 114 -5.77 -2.67 -10.42
CA ILE A 114 -7.23 -2.52 -10.62
C ILE A 114 -7.86 -1.76 -9.45
N VAL A 115 -7.48 -2.08 -8.22
CA VAL A 115 -7.95 -1.37 -7.01
C VAL A 115 -7.55 0.11 -7.08
N LEU A 116 -6.31 0.41 -7.42
CA LEU A 116 -5.82 1.79 -7.60
C LEU A 116 -6.58 2.54 -8.70
N LEU A 117 -6.92 1.86 -9.79
CA LEU A 117 -7.73 2.44 -10.85
C LEU A 117 -9.14 2.78 -10.34
N PHE A 118 -9.78 1.90 -9.58
CA PHE A 118 -11.08 2.20 -8.97
C PHE A 118 -11.00 3.27 -7.90
N GLN A 119 -9.93 3.34 -7.12
CA GLN A 119 -9.71 4.43 -6.17
C GLN A 119 -9.60 5.78 -6.88
N ALA A 120 -8.87 5.83 -8.01
CA ALA A 120 -8.75 7.04 -8.81
C ALA A 120 -10.10 7.46 -9.43
N LEU A 121 -10.88 6.51 -9.95
CA LEU A 121 -12.14 6.79 -10.66
C LEU A 121 -13.34 7.02 -9.74
N LEU A 122 -13.47 6.26 -8.66
CA LEU A 122 -14.68 6.22 -7.81
C LEU A 122 -14.52 7.01 -6.52
N LEU A 123 -13.31 7.06 -5.96
CA LEU A 123 -13.05 7.69 -4.67
C LEU A 123 -12.27 9.01 -4.80
N ALA A 124 -11.96 9.42 -6.03
CA ALA A 124 -11.09 10.56 -6.33
C ALA A 124 -9.79 10.53 -5.51
N HIS A 125 -9.24 9.32 -5.33
CA HIS A 125 -8.08 9.08 -4.48
C HIS A 125 -6.93 8.53 -5.33
N GLY A 126 -5.82 9.28 -5.40
CA GLY A 126 -4.73 9.02 -6.34
C GLY A 126 -4.95 9.74 -7.67
N GLY A 127 -4.63 9.07 -8.78
CA GLY A 127 -4.74 9.64 -10.12
C GLY A 127 -4.54 8.60 -11.24
N ILE A 128 -5.09 8.91 -12.41
CA ILE A 128 -4.88 8.21 -13.67
C ILE A 128 -3.48 8.49 -14.23
N THR A 129 -3.04 9.75 -14.24
CA THR A 129 -1.67 10.08 -14.72
C THR A 129 -0.60 9.55 -13.78
N THR A 130 -0.91 9.47 -12.49
CA THR A 130 -0.01 8.95 -11.45
C THR A 130 -0.21 7.46 -11.16
N LEU A 131 -1.13 6.79 -11.88
CA LEU A 131 -1.46 5.38 -11.68
C LEU A 131 -0.21 4.50 -11.78
N GLY A 132 0.67 4.75 -12.75
CA GLY A 132 1.92 4.01 -12.91
C GLY A 132 2.85 4.11 -11.70
N ALA A 133 2.97 5.30 -11.11
CA ALA A 133 3.80 5.53 -9.91
C ALA A 133 3.19 4.88 -8.67
N ASN A 134 1.88 5.07 -8.46
CA ASN A 134 1.15 4.45 -7.36
C ASN A 134 1.15 2.92 -7.47
N ALA A 135 0.98 2.37 -8.67
CA ALA A 135 1.04 0.93 -8.90
C ALA A 135 2.45 0.39 -8.65
N PHE A 136 3.51 1.13 -9.00
CA PHE A 136 4.88 0.72 -8.70
C PHE A 136 5.11 0.58 -7.20
N SER A 137 4.74 1.58 -6.41
CA SER A 137 4.96 1.53 -4.95
C SER A 137 4.04 0.50 -4.28
N MET A 138 2.74 0.55 -4.55
CA MET A 138 1.72 -0.17 -3.78
C MET A 138 1.34 -1.55 -4.34
N ALA A 139 1.41 -1.73 -5.66
CA ALA A 139 1.04 -3.00 -6.31
C ALA A 139 2.28 -3.82 -6.72
N VAL A 140 3.47 -3.23 -6.74
CA VAL A 140 4.72 -3.94 -7.00
C VAL A 140 5.57 -4.00 -5.74
N VAL A 141 6.14 -2.89 -5.26
CA VAL A 141 7.12 -2.96 -4.18
C VAL A 141 6.51 -3.46 -2.87
N GLY A 142 5.38 -2.92 -2.44
CA GLY A 142 4.68 -3.37 -1.23
C GLY A 142 4.45 -4.88 -1.19
N PRO A 143 3.75 -5.50 -2.17
CA PRO A 143 3.51 -6.94 -2.19
C PRO A 143 4.79 -7.77 -2.23
N PHE A 144 5.78 -7.37 -3.00
CA PHE A 144 7.03 -8.13 -3.12
C PHE A 144 7.83 -8.09 -1.82
N VAL A 145 7.88 -6.94 -1.14
CA VAL A 145 8.54 -6.79 0.16
C VAL A 145 7.81 -7.60 1.22
N SER A 146 6.48 -7.46 1.32
CA SER A 146 5.67 -8.24 2.28
C SER A 146 5.86 -9.73 2.09
N PHE A 147 5.74 -10.22 0.84
CA PHE A 147 5.88 -11.64 0.54
C PHE A 147 7.31 -12.14 0.80
N GLY A 148 8.32 -11.34 0.46
CA GLY A 148 9.72 -11.64 0.73
C GLY A 148 10.00 -11.80 2.21
N ILE A 149 9.55 -10.85 3.03
CA ILE A 149 9.69 -10.88 4.50
C ILE A 149 8.93 -12.07 5.08
N TYR A 150 7.70 -12.30 4.63
CA TYR A 150 6.90 -13.45 5.04
C TYR A 150 7.63 -14.77 4.77
N LYS A 151 8.17 -14.96 3.56
CA LYS A 151 8.88 -16.18 3.17
C LYS A 151 10.20 -16.37 3.93
N LEU A 152 10.95 -15.29 4.17
CA LEU A 152 12.20 -15.33 4.92
C LEU A 152 11.98 -15.70 6.39
N LEU A 153 10.98 -15.09 7.03
CA LEU A 153 10.70 -15.31 8.45
C LEU A 153 9.95 -16.63 8.70
N SER A 154 9.12 -17.07 7.75
CA SER A 154 8.39 -18.35 7.86
C SER A 154 9.33 -19.57 7.84
N LYS A 155 10.52 -19.46 7.24
CA LYS A 155 11.54 -20.52 7.27
C LYS A 155 12.19 -20.72 8.63
N GLY A 156 12.15 -19.71 9.51
CA GLY A 156 12.85 -19.69 10.79
C GLY A 156 12.06 -20.21 11.98
N GLY A 157 10.89 -20.82 11.79
CA GLY A 157 10.05 -21.35 12.88
C GLY A 157 9.46 -20.29 13.83
N LYS A 158 9.49 -19.00 13.45
CA LYS A 158 8.97 -17.90 14.27
C LYS A 158 7.45 -17.95 14.38
N ASN A 159 6.91 -17.32 15.44
CA ASN A 159 5.48 -17.11 15.63
C ASN A 159 4.83 -16.57 14.34
N LYS A 160 3.86 -17.32 13.79
CA LYS A 160 3.20 -17.00 12.51
C LYS A 160 2.52 -15.62 12.55
N GLY A 161 1.89 -15.27 13.67
CA GLY A 161 1.26 -13.95 13.83
C GLY A 161 2.29 -12.82 13.75
N PHE A 162 3.41 -12.95 14.46
CA PHE A 162 4.48 -11.95 14.41
C PHE A 162 5.14 -11.83 13.02
N THR A 163 5.23 -12.95 12.30
CA THR A 163 5.74 -12.97 10.92
C THR A 163 4.81 -12.20 9.98
N VAL A 164 3.49 -12.43 10.09
CA VAL A 164 2.47 -11.72 9.30
C VAL A 164 2.45 -10.23 9.64
N PHE A 165 2.53 -9.88 10.93
CA PHE A 165 2.65 -8.48 11.38
C PHE A 165 3.82 -7.77 10.71
N LEU A 166 5.03 -8.34 10.82
CA LEU A 166 6.23 -7.74 10.23
C LEU A 166 6.15 -7.66 8.70
N ALA A 167 5.61 -8.69 8.05
CA ALA A 167 5.45 -8.69 6.59
C ALA A 167 4.51 -7.58 6.11
N ALA A 168 3.38 -7.38 6.79
CA ALA A 168 2.45 -6.30 6.47
C ALA A 168 3.05 -4.93 6.77
N SER A 169 3.45 -4.67 8.02
CA SER A 169 3.97 -3.37 8.44
C SER A 169 5.20 -2.92 7.62
N LEU A 170 6.15 -3.82 7.35
CA LEU A 170 7.35 -3.46 6.58
C LEU A 170 7.08 -3.32 5.08
N GLY A 171 6.07 -4.02 4.53
CA GLY A 171 5.64 -3.82 3.15
C GLY A 171 4.95 -2.48 2.95
N ASP A 172 4.13 -2.06 3.91
CA ASP A 172 3.51 -0.73 3.90
C ASP A 172 4.61 0.34 4.00
N LEU A 173 5.57 0.18 4.93
CA LEU A 173 6.73 1.08 5.02
C LEU A 173 7.54 1.16 3.74
N ALA A 174 7.77 0.05 3.06
CA ALA A 174 8.46 0.05 1.78
C ALA A 174 7.72 0.86 0.71
N THR A 175 6.39 0.78 0.70
CA THR A 175 5.54 1.57 -0.19
C THR A 175 5.77 3.07 0.00
N TYR A 176 5.79 3.56 1.24
CA TYR A 176 6.03 4.98 1.54
C TYR A 176 7.46 5.42 1.23
N ILE A 177 8.45 4.54 1.44
CA ILE A 177 9.84 4.81 1.06
C ILE A 177 9.93 5.01 -0.46
N VAL A 178 9.30 4.14 -1.24
CA VAL A 178 9.27 4.27 -2.70
C VAL A 178 8.55 5.55 -3.12
N THR A 179 7.38 5.85 -2.56
CA THR A 179 6.67 7.10 -2.85
C THR A 179 7.54 8.33 -2.52
N SER A 180 8.29 8.30 -1.40
CA SER A 180 9.23 9.37 -1.05
C SER A 180 10.36 9.52 -2.08
N ILE A 181 10.86 8.41 -2.64
CA ILE A 181 11.85 8.43 -3.73
C ILE A 181 11.23 8.99 -5.02
N GLN A 182 10.01 8.60 -5.35
CA GLN A 182 9.30 9.09 -6.54
C GLN A 182 9.16 10.61 -6.50
N LEU A 183 8.77 11.16 -5.35
CA LEU A 183 8.58 12.60 -5.16
C LEU A 183 9.91 13.35 -5.07
N SER A 184 10.94 12.78 -4.42
CA SER A 184 12.25 13.45 -4.33
C SER A 184 12.95 13.56 -5.68
N LEU A 185 12.77 12.58 -6.56
CA LEU A 185 13.23 12.62 -7.94
C LEU A 185 12.47 13.64 -8.79
N ALA A 186 11.16 13.77 -8.57
CA ALA A 186 10.32 14.73 -9.28
C ALA A 186 10.55 16.18 -8.82
N PHE A 187 10.84 16.38 -7.53
CA PHE A 187 10.95 17.68 -6.89
C PHE A 187 12.24 17.79 -6.06
N PRO A 188 13.42 17.85 -6.71
CA PRO A 188 14.68 18.05 -6.01
C PRO A 188 14.75 19.44 -5.37
N ASP A 189 15.26 19.51 -4.15
CA ASP A 189 15.39 20.75 -3.37
C ASP A 189 16.48 21.64 -3.97
N THR A 190 16.29 22.96 -3.93
CA THR A 190 17.24 23.92 -4.52
C THR A 190 18.57 23.98 -3.77
N THR A 191 18.58 23.67 -2.47
CA THR A 191 19.77 23.73 -1.60
C THR A 191 20.52 22.40 -1.53
N GLY A 192 19.81 21.27 -1.54
CA GLY A 192 20.42 19.95 -1.31
C GLY A 192 19.91 18.83 -2.21
N GLY A 193 19.24 19.18 -3.31
CA GLY A 193 18.82 18.24 -4.34
C GLY A 193 17.92 17.12 -3.85
N ILE A 194 18.10 15.94 -4.44
CA ILE A 194 17.24 14.76 -4.23
C ILE A 194 17.32 14.26 -2.77
N ILE A 195 18.51 14.30 -2.14
CA ILE A 195 18.70 13.76 -0.79
C ILE A 195 17.90 14.57 0.23
N VAL A 196 17.95 15.90 0.14
CA VAL A 196 17.17 16.77 1.03
C VAL A 196 15.67 16.66 0.76
N SER A 197 15.24 16.54 -0.49
CA SER A 197 13.83 16.27 -0.79
C SER A 197 13.36 14.93 -0.24
N PHE A 198 14.18 13.88 -0.36
CA PHE A 198 13.86 12.56 0.16
C PHE A 198 13.66 12.58 1.68
N THR A 199 14.57 13.20 2.43
CA THR A 199 14.43 13.30 3.89
C THR A 199 13.22 14.15 4.28
N LYS A 200 12.90 15.21 3.53
CA LYS A 200 11.67 16.00 3.72
C LYS A 200 10.40 15.17 3.51
N PHE A 201 10.26 14.50 2.36
CA PHE A 201 9.07 13.68 2.08
C PHE A 201 8.95 12.51 3.06
N LEU A 202 10.06 11.81 3.35
CA LEU A 202 10.06 10.69 4.27
C LEU A 202 9.69 11.12 5.69
N SER A 203 10.20 12.25 6.18
CA SER A 203 9.89 12.74 7.54
C SER A 203 8.44 13.19 7.67
N VAL A 204 7.88 13.84 6.63
CA VAL A 204 6.46 14.22 6.60
C VAL A 204 5.56 12.99 6.61
N PHE A 205 5.86 12.00 5.76
CA PHE A 205 5.09 10.76 5.74
C PHE A 205 5.28 9.93 7.02
N ALA A 206 6.46 9.90 7.63
CA ALA A 206 6.70 9.09 8.82
C ALA A 206 5.70 9.34 9.95
N VAL A 207 5.23 10.59 10.12
CA VAL A 207 4.27 10.97 11.17
C VAL A 207 2.95 10.22 11.05
N THR A 208 2.42 10.06 9.83
CA THR A 208 1.13 9.41 9.58
C THR A 208 1.29 7.92 9.27
N GLN A 209 2.37 7.56 8.58
CA GLN A 209 2.54 6.26 7.98
C GLN A 209 3.19 5.20 8.90
N LEU A 210 4.01 5.61 9.87
CA LEU A 210 4.50 4.68 10.90
C LEU A 210 3.35 4.15 11.78
N PRO A 211 2.47 5.01 12.32
CA PRO A 211 1.29 4.53 13.05
C PRO A 211 0.39 3.65 12.18
N LEU A 212 0.15 4.05 10.93
CA LEU A 212 -0.70 3.28 10.01
C LEU A 212 -0.14 1.89 9.75
N ALA A 213 1.16 1.77 9.44
CA ALA A 213 1.81 0.48 9.19
C ALA A 213 1.70 -0.47 10.39
N ILE A 214 1.77 0.05 11.62
CA ILE A 214 1.60 -0.77 12.84
C ILE A 214 0.15 -1.25 12.93
N VAL A 215 -0.82 -0.35 12.76
CA VAL A 215 -2.26 -0.68 12.82
C VAL A 215 -2.63 -1.69 11.73
N GLU A 216 -2.17 -1.48 10.50
CA GLU A 216 -2.39 -2.39 9.37
C GLU A 216 -1.74 -3.76 9.61
N GLY A 217 -0.55 -3.79 10.23
CA GLY A 217 0.06 -5.04 10.68
C GLY A 217 -0.80 -5.81 11.67
N ILE A 218 -1.38 -5.13 12.68
CA ILE A 218 -2.26 -5.76 13.67
C ILE A 218 -3.54 -6.28 12.99
N VAL A 219 -4.19 -5.45 12.17
CA VAL A 219 -5.39 -5.84 11.41
C VAL A 219 -5.11 -7.04 10.52
N THR A 220 -3.98 -7.05 9.82
CA THR A 220 -3.56 -8.15 8.95
C THR A 220 -3.39 -9.45 9.75
N VAL A 221 -2.81 -9.40 10.95
CA VAL A 221 -2.71 -10.60 11.82
C VAL A 221 -4.09 -11.08 12.25
N MET A 222 -4.98 -10.20 12.66
CA MET A 222 -6.34 -10.57 13.08
C MET A 222 -7.08 -11.27 11.94
N VAL A 223 -7.08 -10.67 10.75
CA VAL A 223 -7.72 -11.25 9.57
C VAL A 223 -7.07 -12.56 9.16
N PHE A 224 -5.74 -12.65 9.18
CA PHE A 224 -5.02 -13.88 8.85
C PHE A 224 -5.36 -15.03 9.81
N ASN A 225 -5.42 -14.76 11.11
CA ASN A 225 -5.79 -15.76 12.11
C ASN A 225 -7.23 -16.25 11.91
N LEU A 226 -8.16 -15.33 11.63
CA LEU A 226 -9.55 -15.66 11.33
C LEU A 226 -9.66 -16.57 10.10
N ILE A 227 -8.95 -16.25 9.01
CA ILE A 227 -8.91 -17.10 7.81
C ILE A 227 -8.36 -18.50 8.13
N GLN A 228 -7.32 -18.59 8.96
CA GLN A 228 -6.72 -19.86 9.34
C GLN A 228 -7.63 -20.71 10.24
N GLU A 229 -8.43 -20.08 11.09
CA GLU A 229 -9.44 -20.74 11.92
C GLU A 229 -10.55 -21.34 11.05
N TYR A 230 -11.16 -20.55 10.17
CA TYR A 230 -12.18 -21.04 9.23
C TYR A 230 -11.65 -22.13 8.26
N ARG A 231 -10.36 -22.09 7.92
CA ARG A 231 -9.72 -23.17 7.15
C ARG A 231 -9.68 -24.48 7.93
N LYS A 232 -9.34 -24.44 9.22
CA LYS A 232 -9.31 -25.63 10.08
C LYS A 232 -10.70 -26.23 10.29
N GLU A 233 -11.72 -25.37 10.34
CA GLU A 233 -13.13 -25.78 10.43
C GLU A 233 -13.69 -26.37 9.12
N GLY A 234 -12.92 -26.35 8.03
CA GLY A 234 -13.33 -26.92 6.74
C GLY A 234 -14.31 -26.07 5.93
N VAL A 235 -14.57 -24.83 6.37
CA VAL A 235 -15.49 -23.87 5.72
C VAL A 235 -14.86 -23.29 4.45
N ILE A 236 -13.53 -23.19 4.40
CA ILE A 236 -12.78 -22.63 3.27
C ILE A 236 -11.85 -23.71 2.69
N LYS A 237 -12.21 -24.27 1.53
CA LYS A 237 -11.32 -25.08 0.68
C LYS A 237 -10.58 -24.16 -0.29
N LEU A 238 -9.54 -23.48 0.17
CA LEU A 238 -8.54 -22.91 -0.75
C LEU A 238 -7.72 -24.08 -1.30
N GLU A 239 -7.75 -24.31 -2.61
CA GLU A 239 -6.91 -25.30 -3.28
C GLU A 239 -5.44 -25.10 -2.87
N GLU A 240 -4.75 -26.19 -2.55
CA GLU A 240 -3.37 -26.21 -2.05
C GLU A 240 -2.32 -25.71 -3.07
N SER A 241 -2.73 -25.07 -4.15
CA SER A 241 -1.83 -24.49 -5.14
C SER A 241 -1.41 -23.07 -4.74
N ILE A 242 -0.58 -22.95 -3.70
CA ILE A 242 0.29 -21.77 -3.49
C ILE A 242 1.72 -22.23 -3.28
#